data_AF-X0L0M9-F1
#
_entry.id   AF-X0L0M9-F1
#
_cell.length_a   1.000
_cell.length_b   1.000
_cell.length_c   1.000
_cell.angle_alpha   90.00
_cell.angle_beta   90.00
_cell.angle_gamma   90.00
#
_symmetry.space_group_name_H-M   'P 1'
#
loop_
_entity.id
_entity.type
_entity.pdbx_description
1 polymer ?
#
loop_
_entity_poly.entity_id
_entity_poly.type
_entity_poly.pdbx_seq_one_letter_code
_entity_poly.pdbx_strand_id
1 'polypeptide(L)'
;MALRWLQSLLSCARAQAITLLNVCLAIGGWGDNSGFDEGVKTSSSRERFAKNIAFTVDRLGFDCTLTGNILVAMARTISKSRTAKKKNEIKAFPLLLKQIKKYIGRKELSIAVPGLERDMIAYTSAETPRIKESVDFINVMTYDLMNRRDNHTTHHASIEGAASAIKRYISLGFPASKLAIGIPFYAKWFTTKNGYTCNQPIGCPTDPLEDELDGSDTGKSGYMTFEATNFAAPLPS
;
A
#
# COMPACT_ATOMS: atom_id res chain seq x y z
N MET A 1 -8.08 5.33 24.53
CA MET A 1 -7.78 3.87 24.53
C MET A 1 -6.62 3.53 23.58
N ALA A 2 -6.63 3.98 22.32
CA ALA A 2 -5.56 3.70 21.34
C ALA A 2 -4.13 4.14 21.76
N LEU A 3 -3.98 5.33 22.37
CA LEU A 3 -2.66 5.85 22.76
C LEU A 3 -1.91 4.95 23.77
N ARG A 4 -2.62 4.44 24.78
CA ARG A 4 -2.04 3.54 25.78
C ARG A 4 -1.63 2.20 25.18
N TRP A 5 -2.39 1.72 24.19
CA TRP A 5 -2.06 0.51 23.44
C TRP A 5 -0.78 0.67 22.61
N LEU A 6 -0.63 1.80 21.90
CA LEU A 6 0.59 2.10 21.12
C LEU A 6 1.84 2.19 22.01
N GLN A 7 1.72 2.86 23.16
CA GLN A 7 2.82 2.94 24.13
C GLN A 7 3.18 1.57 24.71
N SER A 8 2.19 0.71 24.96
CA SER A 8 2.41 -0.67 25.41
C SER A 8 3.14 -1.50 24.35
N LEU A 9 2.75 -1.39 23.08
CA LEU A 9 3.41 -2.07 21.97
C LEU A 9 4.88 -1.64 21.81
N LEU A 10 5.15 -0.34 21.86
CA LEU A 10 6.52 0.20 21.81
C LEU A 10 7.35 -0.27 23.01
N SER A 11 6.75 -0.30 24.20
CA SER A 11 7.41 -0.78 25.41
C SER A 11 7.73 -2.27 25.31
N CYS A 12 6.82 -3.09 24.80
CA CYS A 12 7.02 -4.52 24.58
C CYS A 12 8.13 -4.79 23.55
N ALA A 13 8.09 -4.11 22.40
CA ALA A 13 9.12 -4.23 21.36
C ALA A 13 10.51 -3.86 21.90
N ARG A 14 10.61 -2.81 22.72
CA ARG A 14 11.87 -2.37 23.34
C ARG A 14 12.31 -3.25 24.50
N ALA A 15 11.39 -3.89 25.22
CA ALA A 15 11.69 -4.77 26.35
C ALA A 15 12.30 -6.11 25.93
N GLN A 16 12.11 -6.55 24.68
CA GLN A 16 12.68 -7.81 24.16
C GLN A 16 14.21 -7.74 23.90
N ALA A 17 14.90 -6.70 24.38
CA ALA A 17 16.35 -6.52 24.25
C ALA A 17 16.88 -6.54 22.79
N ILE A 18 16.01 -6.35 21.79
CA ILE A 18 16.42 -6.15 20.40
C ILE A 18 16.80 -4.67 20.25
N THR A 19 18.00 -4.33 20.70
CA THR A 19 18.51 -2.94 20.72
C THR A 19 18.68 -2.31 19.32
N LEU A 20 18.53 -3.12 18.27
CA LEU A 20 18.61 -2.70 16.85
C LEU A 20 17.24 -2.67 16.14
N LEU A 21 16.12 -2.87 16.85
CA LEU A 21 14.79 -2.86 16.24
C LEU A 21 14.26 -1.43 16.08
N ASN A 22 14.00 -1.03 14.83
CA ASN A 22 13.26 0.19 14.52
C ASN A 22 11.75 -0.09 14.49
N VAL A 23 10.95 0.72 15.19
CA VAL A 23 9.50 0.68 15.10
C VAL A 23 8.99 1.92 14.35
N CYS A 24 8.32 1.71 13.21
CA CYS A 24 7.84 2.80 12.36
C CYS A 24 6.33 3.06 12.51
N LEU A 25 5.94 4.33 12.42
CA LEU A 25 4.55 4.73 12.26
C LEU A 25 4.13 4.71 10.79
N ALA A 26 3.22 3.82 10.42
CA ALA A 26 2.59 3.82 9.11
C ALA A 26 1.39 4.79 9.05
N ILE A 27 1.34 5.60 8.00
CA ILE A 27 0.29 6.60 7.77
C ILE A 27 -0.32 6.40 6.38
N GLY A 28 -1.65 6.33 6.37
CA GLY A 28 -2.45 5.92 5.22
C GLY A 28 -3.05 4.54 5.42
N GLY A 29 -3.58 3.97 4.36
CA GLY A 29 -4.17 2.64 4.36
C GLY A 29 -4.99 2.44 3.10
N TRP A 30 -5.47 1.22 2.87
CA TRP A 30 -6.70 1.07 2.11
C TRP A 30 -7.83 1.71 2.92
N GLY A 31 -8.50 2.74 2.38
CA GLY A 31 -9.60 3.41 3.09
C GLY A 31 -9.71 4.91 2.83
N ASP A 32 -9.95 5.67 3.91
CA ASP A 32 -10.13 7.12 3.85
C ASP A 32 -8.83 7.86 3.48
N ASN A 33 -8.92 8.68 2.44
CA ASN A 33 -7.84 9.50 1.90
C ASN A 33 -7.98 10.99 2.22
N SER A 34 -9.05 11.41 2.90
CA SER A 34 -9.37 12.82 3.14
C SER A 34 -8.18 13.61 3.71
N GLY A 35 -7.50 13.07 4.71
CA GLY A 35 -6.34 13.70 5.32
C GLY A 35 -5.15 13.88 4.37
N PHE A 36 -4.92 12.93 3.46
CA PHE A 36 -3.87 13.09 2.45
C PHE A 36 -4.27 14.06 1.36
N ASP A 37 -5.51 13.96 0.85
CA ASP A 37 -6.03 14.83 -0.18
C ASP A 37 -5.91 16.30 0.27
N GLU A 38 -6.23 16.60 1.55
CA GLU A 38 -5.97 17.92 2.11
C GLU A 38 -4.48 18.22 2.27
N GLY A 39 -3.71 17.26 2.79
CA GLY A 39 -2.27 17.38 3.01
C GLY A 39 -1.49 17.72 1.75
N VAL A 40 -1.88 17.23 0.58
CA VAL A 40 -1.09 17.36 -0.66
C VAL A 40 -1.40 18.64 -1.46
N LYS A 41 -2.57 19.26 -1.26
CA LYS A 41 -3.11 20.38 -2.07
C LYS A 41 -2.20 21.59 -2.24
N THR A 42 -1.63 22.11 -1.17
CA THR A 42 -0.90 23.40 -1.17
C THR A 42 0.43 23.27 -0.43
N SER A 43 1.34 24.24 -0.62
CA SER A 43 2.60 24.25 0.13
C SER A 43 2.36 24.27 1.64
N SER A 44 1.45 25.14 2.09
CA SER A 44 1.12 25.28 3.52
C SER A 44 0.42 24.05 4.08
N SER A 45 -0.45 23.37 3.31
CA SER A 45 -1.07 22.12 3.78
C SER A 45 -0.07 20.97 3.85
N ARG A 46 0.87 20.86 2.91
CA ARG A 46 1.96 19.86 2.95
C ARG A 46 2.85 20.05 4.16
N GLU A 47 3.23 21.30 4.45
CA GLU A 47 4.03 21.62 5.62
C GLU A 47 3.29 21.29 6.93
N ARG A 48 2.01 21.65 7.07
CA ARG A 48 1.22 21.30 8.25
C ARG A 48 1.11 19.78 8.43
N PHE A 49 0.83 19.05 7.35
CA PHE A 49 0.78 17.59 7.38
C PHE A 49 2.10 16.99 7.85
N ALA A 50 3.23 17.43 7.28
CA ALA A 50 4.56 16.96 7.66
C ALA A 50 4.92 17.27 9.13
N LYS A 51 4.58 18.47 9.63
CA LYS A 51 4.77 18.83 11.05
C LYS A 51 3.94 17.93 11.97
N ASN A 52 2.69 17.63 11.60
CA ASN A 52 1.84 16.73 12.39
C ASN A 52 2.37 15.30 12.43
N ILE A 53 2.95 14.82 11.33
CA ILE A 53 3.65 13.52 11.30
C ILE A 53 4.84 13.54 12.25
N ALA A 54 5.74 14.52 12.10
CA ALA A 54 6.93 14.61 12.94
C ALA A 54 6.57 14.71 14.43
N PHE A 55 5.59 15.56 14.78
CA PHE A 55 5.09 15.68 16.14
C PHE A 55 4.55 14.34 16.67
N THR A 56 3.78 13.60 15.87
CA THR A 56 3.24 12.29 16.28
C THR A 56 4.35 11.25 16.47
N VAL A 57 5.29 11.19 15.52
CA VAL A 57 6.45 10.29 15.58
C VAL A 57 7.27 10.54 16.84
N ASP A 58 7.60 11.80 17.14
CA ASP A 58 8.39 12.18 18.32
C ASP A 58 7.62 11.95 19.62
N ARG A 59 6.36 12.41 19.67
CA ARG A 59 5.52 12.30 20.86
C ARG A 59 5.28 10.85 21.28
N LEU A 60 5.14 9.95 20.30
CA LEU A 60 4.88 8.54 20.55
C LEU A 60 6.16 7.73 20.66
N GLY A 61 7.30 8.27 20.22
CA GLY A 61 8.60 7.62 20.32
C GLY A 61 8.86 6.59 19.23
N PHE A 62 8.31 6.79 18.03
CA PHE A 62 8.64 5.96 16.85
C PHE A 62 10.00 6.35 16.26
N ASP A 63 10.72 5.38 15.71
CA ASP A 63 12.08 5.55 15.17
C ASP A 63 12.06 5.98 13.70
N CYS A 64 10.94 5.75 13.02
CA CYS A 64 10.74 5.96 11.58
C CYS A 64 9.27 6.16 11.23
N THR A 65 9.00 6.52 9.98
CA THR A 65 7.64 6.60 9.44
C THR A 65 7.53 5.98 8.06
N LEU A 66 6.35 5.43 7.75
CA LEU A 66 5.99 4.88 6.46
C LEU A 66 4.78 5.64 5.90
N THR A 67 4.89 6.17 4.69
CA THR A 67 3.77 6.82 4.00
C THR A 67 3.56 6.17 2.64
N GLY A 68 2.45 5.51 2.35
CA GLY A 68 2.37 4.83 1.04
C GLY A 68 1.03 4.33 0.57
N ASN A 69 0.17 3.90 1.48
CA ASN A 69 -1.06 3.22 1.04
C ASN A 69 -2.15 4.20 0.53
N ILE A 70 -1.88 5.50 0.64
CA ILE A 70 -2.69 6.58 0.10
C ILE A 70 -2.81 6.54 -1.43
N LEU A 71 -1.73 6.19 -2.15
CA LEU A 71 -1.74 6.17 -3.61
C LEU A 71 -2.47 4.92 -4.16
N VAL A 72 -2.53 3.84 -3.39
CA VAL A 72 -3.39 2.69 -3.74
C VAL A 72 -4.87 3.03 -3.56
N ALA A 73 -5.21 3.79 -2.53
CA ALA A 73 -6.53 4.40 -2.45
C ALA A 73 -6.79 5.42 -3.58
N MET A 74 -5.74 5.97 -4.24
CA MET A 74 -5.94 6.69 -5.49
C MET A 74 -6.34 5.80 -6.67
N ALA A 75 -5.89 4.53 -6.69
CA ALA A 75 -6.23 3.52 -7.70
C ALA A 75 -7.65 2.92 -7.53
N ARG A 76 -8.29 3.09 -6.36
CA ARG A 76 -9.68 2.65 -6.10
C ARG A 76 -10.72 3.32 -6.99
N THR A 77 -10.39 4.42 -7.66
CA THR A 77 -11.36 5.15 -8.47
C THR A 77 -10.93 5.19 -9.94
N ILE A 78 -11.12 4.07 -10.63
CA ILE A 78 -11.21 4.04 -12.11
C ILE A 78 -12.62 4.50 -12.52
N SER A 79 -13.09 5.63 -11.97
CA SER A 79 -14.04 6.46 -12.73
C SER A 79 -13.17 7.38 -13.58
N LYS A 80 -13.32 7.32 -14.90
CA LYS A 80 -12.65 8.20 -15.89
C LYS A 80 -12.70 9.69 -15.48
N SER A 81 -13.68 10.09 -14.68
CA SER A 81 -13.87 11.47 -14.18
C SER A 81 -12.86 11.91 -13.11
N ARG A 82 -12.24 10.99 -12.35
CA ARG A 82 -11.39 11.34 -11.18
C ARG A 82 -9.88 11.31 -11.49
N THR A 83 -9.45 10.66 -12.57
CA THR A 83 -8.05 10.65 -13.04
C THR A 83 -7.56 12.04 -13.45
N ALA A 84 -8.45 12.90 -13.97
CA ALA A 84 -8.13 14.28 -14.33
C ALA A 84 -7.82 15.17 -13.11
N LYS A 85 -8.50 14.96 -11.98
CA LYS A 85 -8.29 15.73 -10.73
C LYS A 85 -6.94 15.43 -10.06
N LYS A 86 -6.31 14.30 -10.40
CA LYS A 86 -5.15 13.75 -9.67
C LYS A 86 -3.78 14.04 -10.30
N LYS A 87 -3.72 14.71 -11.45
CA LYS A 87 -2.45 15.11 -12.09
C LYS A 87 -1.58 15.99 -11.19
N ASN A 88 -2.20 16.86 -10.40
CA ASN A 88 -1.49 17.72 -9.47
C ASN A 88 -0.91 16.93 -8.28
N GLU A 89 -1.61 15.89 -7.84
CA GLU A 89 -1.16 15.03 -6.73
C GLU A 89 0.11 14.26 -7.10
N ILE A 90 0.24 13.80 -8.36
CA ILE A 90 1.46 13.15 -8.87
C ILE A 90 2.69 14.05 -8.68
N LYS A 91 2.60 15.33 -9.08
CA LYS A 91 3.70 16.29 -8.94
C LYS A 91 3.91 16.78 -7.51
N ALA A 92 2.86 16.76 -6.70
CA ALA A 92 2.86 17.22 -5.31
C ALA A 92 3.31 16.14 -4.32
N PHE A 93 3.20 14.87 -4.66
CA PHE A 93 3.62 13.76 -3.81
C PHE A 93 5.12 13.80 -3.46
N PRO A 94 6.06 13.99 -4.40
CA PRO A 94 7.48 14.16 -4.05
C PRO A 94 7.72 15.41 -3.17
N LEU A 95 6.93 16.48 -3.36
CA LEU A 95 7.02 17.69 -2.53
C LEU A 95 6.58 17.41 -1.09
N LEU A 96 5.54 16.58 -0.92
CA LEU A 96 5.08 16.17 0.41
C LEU A 96 6.12 15.30 1.11
N LEU A 97 6.68 14.30 0.42
CA LEU A 97 7.74 13.45 0.97
C LEU A 97 8.96 14.27 1.41
N LYS A 98 9.37 15.27 0.61
CA LYS A 98 10.45 16.18 0.98
C LYS A 98 10.13 16.99 2.24
N GLN A 99 8.90 17.46 2.41
CA GLN A 99 8.48 18.13 3.65
C GLN A 99 8.49 17.18 4.84
N ILE A 100 7.99 15.95 4.68
CA ILE A 100 8.01 14.94 5.74
C ILE A 100 9.45 14.65 6.16
N LYS A 101 10.34 14.33 5.20
CA LYS A 101 11.75 14.05 5.48
C LYS A 101 12.43 15.22 6.18
N LYS A 102 12.13 16.46 5.79
CA LYS A 102 12.63 17.67 6.47
C LYS A 102 12.23 17.71 7.96
N TYR A 103 10.97 17.44 8.29
CA TYR A 103 10.46 17.61 9.65
C TYR A 103 10.73 16.42 10.58
N ILE A 104 10.81 15.19 10.06
CA ILE A 104 11.20 14.02 10.88
C ILE A 104 12.71 13.99 11.18
N GLY A 105 13.49 14.85 10.51
CA GLY A 105 14.93 14.99 10.69
C GLY A 105 15.70 13.75 10.20
N ARG A 106 16.49 13.14 11.08
CA ARG A 106 17.35 11.99 10.75
C ARG A 106 16.61 10.65 10.71
N LYS A 107 15.33 10.62 11.11
CA LYS A 107 14.53 9.40 11.10
C LYS A 107 14.31 8.87 9.68
N GLU A 108 14.08 7.57 9.57
CA GLU A 108 13.81 6.95 8.28
C GLU A 108 12.38 7.25 7.80
N LEU A 109 12.25 7.46 6.50
CA LEU A 109 11.01 7.60 5.76
C LEU A 109 10.97 6.49 4.71
N SER A 110 9.98 5.60 4.81
CA SER A 110 9.70 4.62 3.77
C SER A 110 8.35 4.87 3.11
N ILE A 111 8.13 4.25 1.95
CA ILE A 111 6.85 4.27 1.26
C ILE A 111 6.41 2.85 0.91
N ALA A 112 5.11 2.58 0.98
CA ALA A 112 4.51 1.36 0.41
C ALA A 112 3.94 1.68 -0.98
N VAL A 113 4.26 0.85 -1.98
CA VAL A 113 3.98 1.13 -3.39
C VAL A 113 3.31 -0.06 -4.07
N PRO A 114 2.43 0.14 -5.06
CA PRO A 114 1.67 -0.95 -5.68
C PRO A 114 2.55 -1.93 -6.45
N GLY A 115 2.17 -3.21 -6.48
CA GLY A 115 2.82 -4.20 -7.34
C GLY A 115 2.32 -4.24 -8.79
N LEU A 116 1.13 -3.68 -9.06
CA LEU A 116 0.54 -3.65 -10.40
C LEU A 116 0.92 -2.37 -11.15
N GLU A 117 1.44 -2.51 -12.37
CA GLU A 117 1.86 -1.36 -13.19
C GLU A 117 0.73 -0.37 -13.45
N ARG A 118 -0.50 -0.85 -13.65
CA ARG A 118 -1.70 0.00 -13.82
C ARG A 118 -1.96 0.95 -12.66
N ASP A 119 -1.40 0.66 -11.48
CA ASP A 119 -1.56 1.45 -10.26
C ASP A 119 -0.32 2.32 -9.96
N MET A 120 0.76 2.21 -10.73
CA MET A 120 2.01 2.95 -10.53
C MET A 120 1.96 4.42 -11.03
N ILE A 121 0.77 5.03 -11.11
CA ILE A 121 0.53 6.32 -11.77
C ILE A 121 1.39 7.49 -11.26
N ALA A 122 1.85 7.44 -10.00
CA ALA A 122 2.69 8.47 -9.39
C ALA A 122 4.19 8.28 -9.66
N TYR A 123 4.58 7.11 -10.16
CA TYR A 123 5.98 6.72 -10.38
C TYR A 123 6.28 6.80 -11.87
N THR A 124 6.61 8.01 -12.32
CA THR A 124 7.08 8.25 -13.69
C THR A 124 8.60 8.42 -13.68
N SER A 125 9.24 8.35 -14.85
CA SER A 125 10.68 8.64 -14.97
C SER A 125 11.03 10.08 -14.52
N ALA A 126 10.06 11.01 -14.55
CA ALA A 126 10.24 12.39 -14.10
C ALA A 126 10.11 12.54 -12.58
N GLU A 127 9.16 11.84 -11.96
CA GLU A 127 8.88 12.00 -10.51
C GLU A 127 9.68 11.04 -9.63
N THR A 128 10.03 9.85 -10.13
CA THR A 128 10.77 8.83 -9.37
C THR A 128 12.11 9.34 -8.81
N PRO A 129 12.93 10.10 -9.55
CA PRO A 129 14.14 10.71 -8.99
C PRO A 129 13.86 11.65 -7.80
N ARG A 130 12.76 12.38 -7.82
CA ARG A 130 12.37 13.29 -6.73
C ARG A 130 11.87 12.53 -5.49
N ILE A 131 11.21 11.39 -5.71
CA ILE A 131 10.74 10.50 -4.65
C ILE A 131 11.93 9.80 -3.97
N LYS A 132 12.84 9.21 -4.76
CA LYS A 132 13.96 8.40 -4.23
C LYS A 132 14.95 9.18 -3.37
N GLU A 133 15.03 10.49 -3.54
CA GLU A 133 15.83 11.41 -2.73
C GLU A 133 15.27 11.59 -1.32
N SER A 134 13.96 11.43 -1.14
CA SER A 134 13.30 11.67 0.16
C SER A 134 13.16 10.41 1.01
N VAL A 135 13.14 9.23 0.38
CA VAL A 135 12.83 7.95 1.04
C VAL A 135 14.09 7.11 1.25
N ASP A 136 14.18 6.42 2.38
CA ASP A 136 15.31 5.55 2.72
C ASP A 136 15.14 4.16 2.08
N PHE A 137 13.93 3.59 2.13
CA PHE A 137 13.58 2.34 1.44
C PHE A 137 12.09 2.33 1.04
N ILE A 138 11.71 1.33 0.22
CA ILE A 138 10.44 1.24 -0.48
C ILE A 138 9.90 -0.18 -0.33
N ASN A 139 8.72 -0.30 0.26
CA ASN A 139 8.02 -1.58 0.40
C ASN A 139 7.13 -1.79 -0.82
N VAL A 140 7.55 -2.65 -1.74
CA VAL A 140 6.76 -2.98 -2.93
C VAL A 140 5.74 -4.03 -2.54
N MET A 141 4.46 -3.67 -2.64
CA MET A 141 3.33 -4.56 -2.35
C MET A 141 3.17 -5.54 -3.50
N THR A 142 4.09 -6.51 -3.60
CA THR A 142 4.12 -7.62 -4.57
C THR A 142 3.07 -8.69 -4.26
N TYR A 143 1.90 -8.22 -3.86
CA TYR A 143 0.69 -8.96 -3.52
C TYR A 143 -0.52 -8.14 -3.99
N ASP A 144 -1.70 -8.75 -3.99
CA ASP A 144 -2.91 -8.19 -4.62
C ASP A 144 -2.72 -7.90 -6.12
N LEU A 145 -1.82 -8.68 -6.75
CA LEU A 145 -1.54 -8.71 -8.18
C LEU A 145 -2.70 -9.31 -8.99
N MET A 146 -3.67 -9.90 -8.29
CA MET A 146 -5.04 -10.07 -8.74
C MET A 146 -5.93 -9.31 -7.76
N ASN A 147 -6.89 -8.54 -8.29
CA ASN A 147 -7.92 -7.90 -7.52
C ASN A 147 -9.25 -7.91 -8.29
N ARG A 148 -10.28 -7.33 -7.69
CA ARG A 148 -11.64 -7.30 -8.26
C ARG A 148 -11.78 -6.59 -9.63
N ARG A 149 -10.73 -5.91 -10.12
CA ARG A 149 -10.71 -5.32 -11.46
C ARG A 149 -10.29 -6.32 -12.55
N ASP A 150 -9.85 -7.50 -12.15
CA ASP A 150 -9.47 -8.58 -13.06
C ASP A 150 -10.67 -9.47 -13.38
N ASN A 151 -10.70 -10.02 -14.59
CA ASN A 151 -11.80 -10.85 -15.10
C ASN A 151 -11.42 -12.33 -15.32
N HIS A 152 -10.18 -12.68 -15.01
CA HIS A 152 -9.66 -14.04 -15.04
C HIS A 152 -8.81 -14.28 -13.79
N THR A 153 -8.93 -15.49 -13.23
CA THR A 153 -8.12 -15.93 -12.09
C THR A 153 -6.63 -15.89 -12.42
N THR A 154 -5.85 -15.39 -11.47
CA THR A 154 -4.40 -15.46 -11.46
C THR A 154 -3.92 -15.42 -10.02
N HIS A 155 -2.64 -15.71 -9.79
CA HIS A 155 -2.11 -15.75 -8.44
C HIS A 155 -1.87 -14.32 -7.94
N HIS A 156 -2.49 -13.93 -6.82
CA HIS A 156 -2.38 -12.56 -6.29
C HIS A 156 -0.97 -12.19 -5.80
N ALA A 157 -0.07 -13.15 -5.65
CA ALA A 157 1.32 -12.96 -5.22
C ALA A 157 2.29 -13.83 -6.04
N SER A 158 2.12 -13.85 -7.38
CA SER A 158 2.97 -14.67 -8.25
C SER A 158 4.43 -14.20 -8.23
N ILE A 159 5.38 -15.14 -8.33
CA ILE A 159 6.82 -14.82 -8.45
C ILE A 159 7.08 -13.96 -9.69
N GLU A 160 6.44 -14.29 -10.82
CA GLU A 160 6.57 -13.54 -12.07
C GLU A 160 6.04 -12.10 -11.94
N GLY A 161 4.88 -11.92 -11.29
CA GLY A 161 4.30 -10.61 -11.04
C GLY A 161 5.15 -9.78 -10.09
N ALA A 162 5.68 -10.39 -9.02
CA ALA A 162 6.62 -9.75 -8.11
C ALA A 162 7.90 -9.30 -8.84
N ALA A 163 8.49 -10.17 -9.66
CA ALA A 163 9.67 -9.86 -10.46
C ALA A 163 9.40 -8.72 -11.45
N SER A 164 8.23 -8.72 -12.09
CA SER A 164 7.81 -7.67 -13.02
C SER A 164 7.68 -6.31 -12.33
N ALA A 165 7.06 -6.27 -11.13
CA ALA A 165 6.94 -5.06 -10.34
C ALA A 165 8.31 -4.48 -9.96
N ILE A 166 9.23 -5.32 -9.47
CA ILE A 166 10.58 -4.89 -9.08
C ILE A 166 11.36 -4.37 -10.29
N LYS A 167 11.35 -5.11 -11.40
CA LYS A 167 11.99 -4.67 -12.66
C LYS A 167 11.42 -3.33 -13.12
N ARG A 168 10.11 -3.13 -12.98
CA ARG A 168 9.46 -1.88 -13.35
C ARG A 168 9.97 -0.70 -12.51
N TYR A 169 10.01 -0.83 -11.18
CA TYR A 169 10.55 0.23 -10.32
C TYR A 169 12.03 0.53 -10.57
N ILE A 170 12.83 -0.50 -10.87
CA ILE A 170 14.23 -0.31 -11.28
C ILE A 170 14.31 0.48 -12.59
N SER A 171 13.49 0.14 -13.59
CA SER A 171 13.43 0.86 -14.88
C SER A 171 13.04 2.34 -14.72
N LEU A 172 12.29 2.68 -13.67
CA LEU A 172 11.87 4.04 -13.34
C LEU A 172 12.94 4.81 -12.56
N GLY A 173 14.04 4.15 -12.15
CA GLY A 173 15.22 4.78 -11.57
C GLY A 173 15.37 4.60 -10.05
N PHE A 174 14.60 3.72 -9.42
CA PHE A 174 14.87 3.31 -8.04
C PHE A 174 16.05 2.31 -7.99
N PRO A 175 16.99 2.48 -7.05
CA PRO A 175 18.05 1.49 -6.86
C PRO A 175 17.48 0.21 -6.24
N ALA A 176 17.94 -0.95 -6.71
CA ALA A 176 17.49 -2.25 -6.20
C ALA A 176 17.68 -2.39 -4.68
N SER A 177 18.74 -1.81 -4.12
CA SER A 177 19.04 -1.82 -2.68
C SER A 177 18.02 -1.07 -1.81
N LYS A 178 17.13 -0.26 -2.40
CA LYS A 178 16.03 0.40 -1.68
C LYS A 178 14.70 -0.34 -1.79
N LEU A 179 14.58 -1.39 -2.59
CA LEU A 179 13.32 -2.09 -2.84
C LEU A 179 13.19 -3.33 -1.96
N ALA A 180 12.24 -3.31 -1.04
CA ALA A 180 11.83 -4.45 -0.23
C ALA A 180 10.63 -5.17 -0.89
N ILE A 181 10.71 -6.49 -1.03
CA ILE A 181 9.64 -7.33 -1.59
C ILE A 181 8.61 -7.61 -0.48
N GLY A 182 7.34 -7.36 -0.78
CA GLY A 182 6.22 -7.66 0.11
C GLY A 182 5.79 -9.13 0.02
N ILE A 183 5.63 -9.78 1.17
CA ILE A 183 5.15 -11.17 1.27
C ILE A 183 3.80 -11.16 1.99
N PRO A 184 2.69 -11.55 1.35
CA PRO A 184 1.38 -11.56 2.00
C PRO A 184 1.22 -12.78 2.89
N PHE A 185 0.77 -12.57 4.12
CA PHE A 185 0.37 -13.65 5.04
C PHE A 185 -1.16 -13.85 5.02
N TYR A 186 -1.72 -13.82 3.81
CA TYR A 186 -3.12 -14.10 3.51
C TYR A 186 -3.23 -14.63 2.07
N ALA A 187 -4.29 -15.38 1.80
CA ALA A 187 -4.70 -15.76 0.45
C ALA A 187 -5.85 -14.87 -0.03
N LYS A 188 -6.05 -14.79 -1.35
CA LYS A 188 -7.23 -14.19 -1.99
C LYS A 188 -8.10 -15.28 -2.61
N TRP A 189 -9.41 -15.07 -2.59
CA TRP A 189 -10.38 -15.90 -3.30
C TRP A 189 -11.24 -15.04 -4.22
N PHE A 190 -11.74 -15.66 -5.29
CA PHE A 190 -12.52 -15.00 -6.34
C PHE A 190 -13.58 -15.97 -6.88
N THR A 191 -14.82 -15.51 -7.00
CA THR A 191 -15.90 -16.32 -7.58
C THR A 191 -15.68 -16.46 -9.09
N THR A 192 -15.57 -17.71 -9.53
CA THR A 192 -15.47 -18.06 -10.95
C THR A 192 -16.80 -17.87 -11.66
N LYS A 193 -16.77 -17.64 -12.97
CA LYS A 193 -17.97 -17.37 -13.77
C LYS A 193 -18.95 -18.55 -13.69
N ASN A 194 -20.21 -18.26 -13.38
CA ASN A 194 -21.24 -19.30 -13.33
C ASN A 194 -21.37 -20.05 -14.68
N GLY A 195 -21.50 -21.38 -14.61
CA GLY A 195 -21.61 -22.25 -15.78
C GLY A 195 -20.30 -22.51 -16.54
N TYR A 196 -19.16 -22.00 -16.06
CA TYR A 196 -17.86 -22.30 -16.66
C TYR A 196 -17.12 -23.37 -15.84
N THR A 197 -16.69 -24.45 -16.49
CA THR A 197 -15.87 -25.50 -15.85
C THR A 197 -14.40 -25.16 -16.02
N CYS A 198 -13.71 -24.89 -14.91
CA CYS A 198 -12.29 -24.53 -14.93
C CYS A 198 -11.43 -25.77 -14.69
N ASN A 199 -10.61 -26.09 -15.69
CA ASN A 199 -9.69 -27.23 -15.64
C ASN A 199 -8.31 -26.86 -15.09
N GLN A 200 -8.08 -25.56 -14.82
CA GLN A 200 -6.84 -25.01 -14.28
C GLN A 200 -7.17 -23.94 -13.23
N PRO A 201 -6.35 -23.77 -12.18
CA PRO A 201 -6.58 -22.79 -11.12
C PRO A 201 -6.36 -21.34 -11.56
N ILE A 202 -5.64 -21.12 -12.66
CA ILE A 202 -5.38 -19.82 -13.28
C ILE A 202 -5.98 -19.76 -14.68
N GLY A 203 -6.36 -18.56 -15.13
CA GLY A 203 -6.98 -18.32 -16.45
C GLY A 203 -8.49 -18.62 -16.49
N CYS A 204 -9.09 -19.07 -15.38
CA CYS A 204 -10.53 -19.27 -15.25
C CYS A 204 -11.27 -17.91 -15.27
N PRO A 205 -12.28 -17.69 -16.12
CA PRO A 205 -13.08 -16.47 -16.09
C PRO A 205 -13.77 -16.28 -14.74
N THR A 206 -13.86 -15.05 -14.26
CA THR A 206 -14.55 -14.70 -13.01
C THR A 206 -15.96 -14.17 -13.28
N ASP A 207 -16.82 -14.23 -12.26
CA ASP A 207 -17.98 -13.34 -12.21
C ASP A 207 -17.53 -11.87 -12.14
N PRO A 208 -18.41 -10.88 -12.40
CA PRO A 208 -18.13 -9.48 -12.11
C PRO A 208 -17.81 -9.28 -10.62
N LEU A 209 -16.56 -8.91 -10.32
CA LEU A 209 -16.05 -8.74 -8.95
C LEU A 209 -16.13 -7.29 -8.48
N GLU A 210 -16.24 -6.34 -9.41
CA GLU A 210 -16.42 -4.91 -9.18
C GLU A 210 -17.67 -4.44 -9.93
N ASP A 211 -18.46 -3.58 -9.31
CA ASP A 211 -19.62 -2.94 -9.95
C ASP A 211 -19.13 -1.95 -11.02
N GLU A 212 -19.64 -2.09 -12.25
CA GLU A 212 -19.18 -1.30 -13.39
C GLU A 212 -19.58 0.18 -13.33
N LEU A 213 -20.62 0.53 -12.55
CA LEU A 213 -21.14 1.89 -12.45
C LEU A 213 -20.34 2.73 -11.44
N ASP A 214 -20.03 2.15 -10.28
CA ASP A 214 -19.44 2.91 -9.15
C ASP A 214 -18.11 2.35 -8.62
N GLY A 215 -17.66 1.19 -9.11
CA GLY A 215 -16.43 0.55 -8.66
C GLY A 215 -16.52 -0.06 -7.26
N SER A 216 -17.73 -0.30 -6.75
CA SER A 216 -17.94 -0.97 -5.48
C SER A 216 -17.62 -2.47 -5.56
N ASP A 217 -17.33 -3.08 -4.41
CA ASP A 217 -17.06 -4.51 -4.33
C ASP A 217 -18.37 -5.29 -4.38
N THR A 218 -18.46 -6.29 -5.26
CA THR A 218 -19.68 -7.11 -5.39
C THR A 218 -19.80 -8.19 -4.30
N GLY A 219 -18.79 -8.31 -3.41
CA GLY A 219 -18.74 -9.36 -2.39
C GLY A 219 -18.38 -10.73 -2.96
N LYS A 220 -17.97 -10.79 -4.23
CA LYS A 220 -17.57 -12.03 -4.94
C LYS A 220 -16.06 -12.24 -4.96
N SER A 221 -15.32 -11.47 -4.17
CA SER A 221 -13.90 -11.66 -3.93
C SER A 221 -13.58 -11.33 -2.48
N GLY A 222 -12.49 -11.88 -1.97
CA GLY A 222 -12.08 -11.60 -0.59
C GLY A 222 -10.70 -12.14 -0.26
N TYR A 223 -10.38 -12.12 1.02
CA TYR A 223 -9.12 -12.64 1.55
C TYR A 223 -9.38 -13.55 2.75
N MET A 224 -8.40 -14.39 3.05
CA MET A 224 -8.38 -15.28 4.21
C MET A 224 -6.97 -15.30 4.80
N THR A 225 -6.84 -15.09 6.11
CA THR A 225 -5.54 -15.16 6.81
C THR A 225 -5.16 -16.61 7.09
N PHE A 226 -3.88 -16.88 7.31
CA PHE A 226 -3.38 -18.23 7.57
C PHE A 226 -3.56 -18.71 9.02
N GLU A 227 -4.52 -18.13 9.76
CA GLU A 227 -4.80 -18.47 11.15
C GLU A 227 -5.57 -19.79 11.24
N ALA A 228 -5.26 -20.62 12.25
CA ALA A 228 -5.86 -21.94 12.42
C ALA A 228 -7.40 -21.91 12.45
N THR A 229 -8.00 -20.85 12.99
CA THR A 229 -9.45 -20.65 13.03
C THR A 229 -10.11 -20.59 11.64
N ASN A 230 -9.38 -20.16 10.61
CA ASN A 230 -9.89 -20.12 9.24
C ASN A 230 -9.86 -21.48 8.54
N PHE A 231 -9.14 -22.46 9.09
CA PHE A 231 -9.04 -23.83 8.57
C PHE A 231 -9.66 -24.87 9.50
N ALA A 232 -10.21 -24.45 10.63
CA ALA A 232 -10.90 -25.36 11.54
C ALA A 232 -12.12 -25.95 10.82
N ALA A 233 -12.25 -27.28 10.86
CA ALA A 233 -13.47 -27.93 10.40
C ALA A 233 -14.67 -27.35 11.17
N PRO A 234 -15.84 -27.16 10.52
CA PRO A 234 -17.04 -26.77 11.24
C PRO A 234 -17.27 -27.75 12.40
N LEU A 235 -17.62 -27.23 13.58
CA LEU A 235 -18.00 -28.09 14.68
C LEU A 235 -19.16 -28.99 14.22
N PRO A 236 -19.11 -30.31 14.50
CA PRO A 236 -20.22 -31.19 14.18
C PRO A 236 -21.50 -30.66 14.85
N SER A 237 -22.57 -30.56 14.06
CA SER A 237 -23.91 -30.12 14.47
C SER A 237 -24.52 -31.02 15.53
#